data_AF-A0A918G5F9-F1
#
_entry.id   AF-A0A918G5F9-F1
#
_cell.length_a   1.000
_cell.length_b   1.000
_cell.length_c   1.000
_cell.angle_alpha   90.00
_cell.angle_beta   90.00
_cell.angle_gamma   90.00
#
_symmetry.space_group_name_H-M   'P 1'
#
loop_
_entity.id
_entity.type
_entity.pdbx_description
1 polymer ?
#
loop_
_entity_poly.entity_id
_entity_poly.type
_entity_poly.pdbx_seq_one_letter_code
_entity_poly.pdbx_strand_id
1 'polypeptide(L)'
;MVNPQQARELLTALTYVGGYERASGRRLRAFFGCLYYAAMRPGEALGLRRADCTLPAQGWGRIELAETRPTAGKAWTDSGEAHDRRGLKQRAQGEVRTVPIPPPLVRLLLDHLDEFGTAEDGRLFSSERGNVIAASSYSRAWKQARELALVPDQVSSVLAFRPYDLRHAGVSQWLNSGVPAPEVAARAGHSVDVLLKIYAKCIDGQEQEMNDRIMQGLGEDDTEN
;
A
#
# COMPACT_ATOMS: atom_id res chain seq x y z
N MET A 1 9.46 8.63 -7.13
CA MET A 1 8.83 7.81 -6.06
C MET A 1 9.88 6.89 -5.47
N VAL A 2 9.64 6.30 -4.30
CA VAL A 2 10.57 5.31 -3.75
C VAL A 2 10.60 4.08 -4.65
N ASN A 3 11.79 3.54 -4.89
CA ASN A 3 11.95 2.24 -5.54
C ASN A 3 11.69 1.10 -4.54
N PRO A 4 11.61 -0.17 -4.99
CA PRO A 4 11.36 -1.30 -4.09
C PRO A 4 12.38 -1.47 -2.96
N GLN A 5 13.65 -1.14 -3.22
CA GLN A 5 14.69 -1.21 -2.20
C GLN A 5 14.46 -0.17 -1.09
N GLN A 6 14.26 1.09 -1.47
CA GLN A 6 13.97 2.18 -0.55
C GLN A 6 12.67 1.94 0.23
N ALA A 7 11.65 1.37 -0.40
CA ALA A 7 10.42 0.98 0.29
C ALA A 7 10.70 -0.07 1.37
N ARG A 8 11.51 -1.10 1.09
CA ARG A 8 11.91 -2.09 2.10
C ARG A 8 12.74 -1.47 3.22
N GLU A 9 13.67 -0.57 2.90
CA GLU A 9 14.50 0.14 3.89
C GLU A 9 13.64 0.99 4.83
N LEU A 10 12.67 1.73 4.30
CA LEU A 10 11.70 2.49 5.10
C LEU A 10 10.86 1.58 6.01
N LEU A 11 10.39 0.44 5.48
CA LEU A 11 9.64 -0.55 6.28
C LEU A 11 10.51 -1.19 7.37
N THR A 12 11.80 -1.40 7.11
CA THR A 12 12.76 -1.87 8.12
C THR A 12 13.05 -0.79 9.15
N ALA A 13 13.24 0.47 8.74
CA ALA A 13 13.51 1.58 9.65
C ALA A 13 12.39 1.78 10.70
N LEU A 14 11.13 1.46 10.35
CA LEU A 14 10.03 1.44 11.30
C LEU A 14 10.28 0.51 12.49
N THR A 15 11.09 -0.55 12.38
CA THR A 15 11.36 -1.43 13.53
C THR A 15 12.20 -0.76 14.62
N TYR A 16 12.88 0.33 14.30
CA TYR A 16 13.72 1.11 15.21
C TYR A 16 12.98 2.31 15.82
N VAL A 17 11.79 2.65 15.31
CA VAL A 17 10.99 3.78 15.78
C VAL A 17 10.29 3.44 17.09
N GLY A 18 10.45 4.31 18.10
CA GLY A 18 9.80 4.17 19.41
C GLY A 18 10.53 3.30 20.43
N GLY A 19 11.72 2.80 20.11
CA GLY A 19 12.49 1.92 21.00
C GLY A 19 11.88 0.53 21.20
N TYR A 20 12.54 -0.31 22.00
CA TYR A 20 12.13 -1.70 22.16
C TYR A 20 10.80 -1.86 22.90
N GLU A 21 10.62 -1.15 24.03
CA GLU A 21 9.46 -1.30 24.93
C GLU A 21 8.15 -0.76 24.35
N ARG A 22 8.15 0.46 23.79
CA ARG A 22 6.93 1.04 23.21
C ARG A 22 6.57 0.41 21.87
N ALA A 23 7.58 -0.08 21.14
CA ALA A 23 7.41 -0.79 19.87
C ALA A 23 6.51 -0.05 18.84
N SER A 24 6.42 1.29 18.94
CA SER A 24 5.38 2.05 18.24
C SER A 24 5.54 1.99 16.72
N GLY A 25 6.77 1.90 16.24
CA GLY A 25 7.07 1.67 14.83
C GLY A 25 6.87 0.23 14.39
N ARG A 26 7.26 -0.77 15.20
CA ARG A 26 7.05 -2.20 14.88
C ARG A 26 5.57 -2.53 14.68
N ARG A 27 4.69 -2.00 15.55
CA ARG A 27 3.22 -2.10 15.42
C ARG A 27 2.66 -1.52 14.13
N LEU A 28 3.40 -0.61 13.48
CA LEU A 28 2.99 0.06 12.26
C LEU A 28 3.67 -0.47 11.00
N ARG A 29 4.70 -1.31 11.12
CA ARG A 29 5.44 -1.83 9.96
C ARG A 29 4.54 -2.55 8.97
N ALA A 30 3.70 -3.45 9.44
CA ALA A 30 2.74 -4.16 8.60
C ALA A 30 1.64 -3.23 8.05
N PHE A 31 1.22 -2.21 8.83
CA PHE A 31 0.30 -1.17 8.35
C PHE A 31 0.87 -0.43 7.13
N PHE A 32 2.12 0.05 7.18
CA PHE A 32 2.76 0.69 6.03
C PHE A 32 3.03 -0.32 4.89
N GLY A 33 3.29 -1.58 5.23
CA GLY A 33 3.34 -2.69 4.27
C GLY A 33 2.05 -2.82 3.46
N CYS A 34 0.88 -2.70 4.09
CA CYS A 34 -0.42 -2.72 3.40
C CYS A 34 -0.58 -1.56 2.40
N LEU A 35 -0.11 -0.36 2.75
CA LEU A 35 -0.15 0.79 1.85
C LEU A 35 0.72 0.53 0.62
N TYR A 36 1.91 -0.02 0.80
CA TYR A 36 2.85 -0.28 -0.30
C TYR A 36 2.46 -1.51 -1.15
N TYR A 37 2.35 -2.69 -0.54
CA TYR A 37 2.21 -3.96 -1.23
C TYR A 37 0.79 -4.33 -1.62
N ALA A 38 -0.23 -3.69 -1.03
CA ALA A 38 -1.64 -3.93 -1.36
C ALA A 38 -2.34 -2.65 -1.87
N ALA A 39 -1.57 -1.57 -2.06
CA ALA A 39 -2.09 -0.27 -2.45
C ALA A 39 -3.34 0.11 -1.63
N MET A 40 -3.32 -0.08 -0.31
CA MET A 40 -4.46 0.26 0.56
C MET A 40 -4.46 1.75 0.90
N ARG A 41 -5.63 2.35 1.09
CA ARG A 41 -5.74 3.67 1.71
C ARG A 41 -5.43 3.54 3.21
N PRO A 42 -4.90 4.59 3.87
CA PRO A 42 -4.69 4.57 5.32
C PRO A 42 -5.93 4.15 6.12
N GLY A 43 -7.12 4.65 5.74
CA GLY A 43 -8.37 4.28 6.39
C GLY A 43 -8.76 2.80 6.21
N GLU A 44 -8.53 2.23 5.02
CA GLU A 44 -8.76 0.80 4.76
C GLU A 44 -7.81 -0.05 5.61
N ALA A 45 -6.54 0.35 5.69
CA ALA A 45 -5.56 -0.37 6.50
C ALA A 45 -5.89 -0.29 8.00
N LEU A 46 -6.24 0.88 8.52
CA LEU A 46 -6.68 1.03 9.92
C LEU A 46 -7.93 0.20 10.26
N GLY A 47 -8.82 -0.01 9.29
CA GLY A 47 -10.03 -0.82 9.45
C GLY A 47 -9.82 -2.32 9.25
N LEU A 48 -8.66 -2.75 8.75
CA LEU A 48 -8.40 -4.13 8.35
C LEU A 48 -8.50 -5.10 9.53
N ARG A 49 -9.29 -6.17 9.37
CA ARG A 49 -9.47 -7.21 10.38
C ARG A 49 -8.78 -8.50 9.99
N ARG A 50 -8.50 -9.34 10.98
CA ARG A 50 -7.98 -10.70 10.74
C ARG A 50 -8.90 -11.53 9.85
N ALA A 51 -10.21 -11.38 9.99
CA ALA A 51 -11.21 -12.11 9.20
C ALA A 51 -11.15 -11.77 7.70
N ASP A 52 -10.66 -10.58 7.35
CA ASP A 52 -10.56 -10.11 5.96
C ASP A 52 -9.32 -10.66 5.24
N CYS A 53 -8.49 -11.44 5.94
CA CYS A 53 -7.17 -11.85 5.48
C CYS A 53 -7.04 -13.36 5.31
N THR A 54 -6.62 -13.80 4.12
CA THR A 54 -6.11 -15.15 3.87
C THR A 54 -4.59 -15.10 3.82
N LEU A 55 -3.94 -15.62 4.88
CA LEU A 55 -2.48 -15.55 5.08
C LEU A 55 -1.89 -16.97 5.10
N PRO A 56 -1.51 -17.54 3.94
CA PRO A 56 -0.87 -18.85 3.92
C PRO A 56 0.55 -18.76 4.49
N ALA A 57 1.08 -19.86 5.02
CA ALA A 57 2.46 -19.92 5.52
C ALA A 57 3.50 -19.64 4.41
N GLN A 58 3.16 -19.98 3.16
CA GLN A 58 4.02 -19.80 1.98
C GLN A 58 3.18 -19.34 0.79
N GLY A 59 3.77 -18.51 -0.07
CA GLY A 59 3.13 -18.03 -1.29
C GLY A 59 2.29 -16.76 -1.10
N TRP A 60 1.37 -16.55 -2.04
CA TRP A 60 0.53 -15.35 -2.12
C TRP A 60 -0.69 -15.48 -1.21
N GLY A 61 -0.99 -14.42 -0.48
CA GLY A 61 -2.21 -14.28 0.31
C GLY A 61 -3.27 -13.47 -0.42
N ARG A 62 -4.37 -13.19 0.28
CA ARG A 62 -5.44 -12.29 -0.20
C ARG A 62 -5.98 -11.43 0.94
N ILE A 63 -6.38 -10.21 0.60
CA ILE A 63 -7.13 -9.31 1.49
C ILE A 63 -8.44 -8.93 0.82
N GLU A 64 -9.53 -9.01 1.57
CA GLU A 64 -10.86 -8.57 1.16
C GLU A 64 -11.13 -7.17 1.73
N LEU A 65 -11.31 -6.19 0.86
CA LEU A 65 -11.53 -4.79 1.25
C LEU A 65 -12.94 -4.37 0.93
N ALA A 66 -13.77 -4.22 1.96
CA ALA A 66 -15.06 -3.55 1.84
C ALA A 66 -14.84 -2.04 1.62
N GLU A 67 -15.54 -1.45 0.65
CA GLU A 67 -15.42 -0.01 0.41
C GLU A 67 -16.03 0.78 1.58
N THR A 68 -15.18 1.37 2.42
CA THR A 68 -15.62 2.28 3.48
C THR A 68 -16.04 3.61 2.87
N ARG A 69 -17.30 4.02 3.04
CA ARG A 69 -17.69 5.42 2.82
C ARG A 69 -16.81 6.31 3.71
N PRO A 70 -16.28 7.45 3.22
CA PRO A 70 -15.77 8.45 4.13
C PRO A 70 -16.94 8.85 5.03
N THR A 71 -16.89 8.47 6.30
CA THR A 71 -17.87 8.96 7.27
C THR A 71 -17.65 10.46 7.32
N ALA A 72 -18.64 11.22 6.85
CA ALA A 72 -18.66 12.67 6.93
C ALA A 72 -18.75 13.07 8.42
N GLY A 73 -17.61 13.02 9.09
CA GLY A 73 -17.35 13.53 10.42
C GLY A 73 -16.15 14.46 10.31
N LYS A 74 -16.34 15.71 10.70
CA LYS A 74 -15.35 16.80 10.65
C LYS A 74 -14.02 16.38 11.31
N ALA A 75 -13.05 15.94 10.52
CA ALA A 75 -11.59 16.00 10.73
C ALA A 75 -10.89 14.98 9.82
N TRP A 76 -10.91 15.18 8.50
CA TRP A 76 -10.03 14.42 7.62
C TRP A 76 -9.73 15.16 6.33
N THR A 77 -8.62 15.91 6.32
CA THR A 77 -7.89 16.26 5.11
C THR A 77 -6.40 16.30 5.46
N ASP A 78 -5.67 15.28 5.02
CA ASP A 78 -4.23 15.42 4.73
C ASP A 78 -3.99 15.34 3.20
N SER A 79 -5.07 15.32 2.43
CA SER A 79 -5.06 15.63 1.01
C SER A 79 -5.16 17.14 0.89
N GLY A 80 -4.05 17.80 0.58
CA GLY A 80 -4.01 19.20 0.16
C GLY A 80 -4.79 19.50 -1.14
N GLU A 81 -5.82 18.73 -1.46
CA GLU A 81 -6.84 19.09 -2.44
C GLU A 81 -8.21 18.74 -1.85
N ALA A 82 -9.06 19.76 -1.79
CA ALA A 82 -10.50 19.60 -1.68
C ALA A 82 -11.05 19.24 -3.08
N HIS A 83 -12.09 18.40 -3.10
CA HIS A 83 -12.81 17.81 -4.25
C HIS A 83 -12.35 16.38 -4.54
N ASP A 84 -13.19 15.39 -4.25
CA ASP A 84 -14.26 15.09 -5.19
C ASP A 84 -15.65 14.99 -4.53
N ARG A 85 -16.45 16.04 -4.75
CA ARG A 85 -17.91 16.06 -4.49
C ARG A 85 -18.70 15.99 -5.79
N ARG A 86 -18.10 15.53 -6.91
CA ARG A 86 -18.76 15.48 -8.21
C ARG A 86 -18.73 14.07 -8.80
N GLY A 87 -19.71 13.28 -8.36
CA GLY A 87 -20.41 12.37 -9.27
C GLY A 87 -19.66 11.12 -9.71
N LEU A 88 -19.08 10.36 -8.77
CA LEU A 88 -18.84 8.95 -9.06
C LEU A 88 -20.19 8.24 -9.15
N LYS A 89 -20.46 7.64 -10.32
CA LYS A 89 -21.52 6.63 -10.50
C LYS A 89 -21.44 5.68 -9.31
N GLN A 90 -22.47 5.75 -8.49
CA GLN A 90 -22.65 4.93 -7.30
C GLN A 90 -22.53 3.47 -7.71
N ARG A 91 -21.44 2.81 -7.32
CA ARG A 91 -21.45 1.35 -7.26
C ARG A 91 -22.21 0.93 -6.01
N ALA A 92 -22.88 -0.20 -6.12
CA ALA A 92 -23.82 -0.65 -5.10
C ALA A 92 -23.13 -0.84 -3.74
N GLN A 93 -23.90 -0.63 -2.68
CA GLN A 93 -23.53 -0.89 -1.30
C GLN A 93 -22.94 -2.31 -1.15
N GLY A 94 -21.73 -2.44 -0.60
CA GLY A 94 -21.14 -3.74 -0.27
C GLY A 94 -20.22 -4.36 -1.31
N GLU A 95 -19.76 -3.61 -2.32
CA GLU A 95 -18.73 -4.13 -3.23
C GLU A 95 -17.40 -4.30 -2.48
N VAL A 96 -17.00 -5.57 -2.30
CA VAL A 96 -15.73 -5.97 -1.72
C VAL A 96 -14.74 -6.17 -2.86
N ARG A 97 -13.59 -5.49 -2.82
CA ARG A 97 -12.49 -5.80 -3.74
C ARG A 97 -11.51 -6.77 -3.09
N THR A 98 -11.13 -7.80 -3.83
CA THR A 98 -10.10 -8.75 -3.38
C THR A 98 -8.75 -8.33 -3.93
N VAL A 99 -7.76 -8.16 -3.06
CA VAL A 99 -6.38 -7.82 -3.43
C VAL A 99 -5.48 -9.02 -3.15
N PRO A 100 -4.88 -9.65 -4.17
CA PRO A 100 -3.83 -10.65 -3.93
C PRO A 100 -2.59 -9.95 -3.37
N ILE A 101 -2.07 -10.45 -2.25
CA ILE A 101 -0.94 -9.85 -1.56
C ILE A 101 0.32 -10.72 -1.72
N PRO A 102 1.48 -10.11 -2.00
CA PRO A 102 2.70 -10.86 -2.27
C PRO A 102 3.27 -11.46 -0.96
N PRO A 103 4.10 -12.52 -1.05
CA PRO A 103 4.68 -13.18 0.13
C PRO A 103 5.36 -12.24 1.14
N PRO A 104 6.05 -11.15 0.76
CA PRO A 104 6.60 -10.20 1.72
C PRO A 104 5.54 -9.55 2.62
N LEU A 105 4.37 -9.19 2.08
CA LEU A 105 3.29 -8.61 2.90
C LEU A 105 2.64 -9.67 3.78
N VAL A 106 2.47 -10.90 3.28
CA VAL A 106 1.96 -12.02 4.09
C VAL A 106 2.83 -12.21 5.34
N ARG A 107 4.16 -12.23 5.17
CA ARG A 107 5.11 -12.34 6.29
C ARG A 107 4.97 -11.17 7.27
N LEU A 108 4.92 -9.94 6.79
CA LEU A 108 4.73 -8.78 7.67
C LEU A 108 3.44 -8.87 8.51
N LEU A 109 2.35 -9.35 7.92
CA LEU A 109 1.07 -9.51 8.62
C LEU A 109 1.11 -10.68 9.63
N LEU A 110 1.77 -11.78 9.28
CA LEU A 110 1.97 -12.91 10.20
C LEU A 110 2.88 -12.52 11.37
N ASP A 111 4.01 -11.86 11.11
CA ASP A 111 4.92 -11.35 12.14
C ASP A 111 4.18 -10.38 13.09
N HIS A 112 3.35 -9.49 12.55
CA HIS A 112 2.54 -8.56 13.34
C HIS A 112 1.53 -9.30 14.23
N LEU A 113 0.86 -10.31 13.68
CA LEU A 113 -0.10 -11.12 14.43
C LEU A 113 0.56 -11.91 15.55
N ASP A 114 1.76 -12.44 15.31
CA ASP A 114 2.55 -13.17 16.30
C ASP A 114 3.02 -12.25 17.45
N GLU A 115 3.53 -11.06 17.11
CA GLU A 115 4.08 -10.12 18.12
C GLU A 115 2.98 -9.36 18.87
N PHE A 116 1.89 -8.96 18.20
CA PHE A 116 0.92 -8.00 18.75
C PHE A 116 -0.52 -8.50 18.83
N GLY A 117 -0.85 -9.62 18.17
CA GLY A 117 -2.21 -10.12 18.07
C GLY A 117 -3.16 -9.16 17.34
N THR A 118 -4.42 -9.12 17.78
CA THR A 118 -5.46 -8.23 17.26
C THR A 118 -6.10 -7.44 18.40
N ALA A 119 -6.77 -6.33 18.06
CA ALA A 119 -7.70 -5.70 18.99
C ALA A 119 -8.89 -6.63 19.31
N GLU A 120 -9.65 -6.32 20.37
CA GLU A 120 -10.83 -7.09 20.79
C GLU A 120 -11.88 -7.25 19.68
N ASP A 121 -12.00 -6.25 18.81
CA ASP A 121 -12.93 -6.26 17.68
C ASP A 121 -12.33 -6.83 16.37
N GLY A 122 -11.16 -7.47 16.47
CA GLY A 122 -10.49 -8.19 15.39
C GLY A 122 -9.66 -7.33 14.45
N ARG A 123 -9.56 -6.00 14.67
CA ARG A 123 -8.64 -5.14 13.90
C ARG A 123 -7.20 -5.61 14.07
N LEU A 124 -6.45 -5.61 12.97
CA LEU A 124 -5.02 -5.92 12.98
C LEU A 124 -4.23 -4.80 13.66
N PHE A 125 -4.51 -3.54 13.31
CA PHE A 125 -3.73 -2.41 13.80
C PHE A 125 -4.49 -1.63 14.87
N SER A 126 -3.91 -1.59 16.05
CA SER A 126 -4.38 -0.79 17.18
C SER A 126 -3.21 -0.19 17.95
N SER A 127 -3.50 0.86 18.70
CA SER A 127 -2.59 1.35 19.73
C SER A 127 -2.33 0.29 20.82
N GLU A 128 -1.36 0.53 21.69
CA GLU A 128 -1.06 -0.31 22.86
C GLU A 128 -2.28 -0.56 23.75
N ARG A 129 -3.25 0.37 23.77
CA ARG A 129 -4.49 0.26 24.55
C ARG A 129 -5.67 -0.31 23.75
N GLY A 130 -5.44 -0.87 22.56
CA GLY A 130 -6.50 -1.42 21.69
C GLY A 130 -7.30 -0.39 20.87
N ASN A 131 -7.08 0.91 21.10
CA ASN A 131 -7.78 1.98 20.36
C ASN A 131 -7.32 2.10 18.90
N VAL A 132 -8.16 2.71 18.07
CA VAL A 132 -7.81 3.13 16.70
C VAL A 132 -6.59 4.05 16.71
N ILE A 133 -5.68 3.82 15.78
CA ILE A 133 -4.47 4.63 15.65
C ILE A 133 -4.82 5.97 15.00
N ALA A 134 -4.51 7.06 15.70
CA ALA A 134 -4.70 8.40 15.17
C ALA A 134 -3.72 8.70 14.02
N ALA A 135 -4.17 9.51 13.04
CA ALA A 135 -3.36 9.88 11.88
C ALA A 135 -2.02 10.51 12.25
N SER A 136 -2.03 11.40 13.24
CA SER A 136 -0.83 12.03 13.78
C SER A 136 0.20 11.04 14.32
N SER A 137 -0.25 9.87 14.81
CA SER A 137 0.63 8.85 15.38
C SER A 137 1.41 8.12 14.29
N TYR A 138 0.72 7.62 13.25
CA TYR A 138 1.44 6.98 12.15
C TYR A 138 2.26 7.98 11.33
N SER A 139 1.80 9.23 11.16
CA SER A 139 2.58 10.25 10.43
C SER A 139 3.87 10.60 11.17
N ARG A 140 3.84 10.66 12.51
CA ARG A 140 5.04 10.86 13.32
C ARG A 140 6.02 9.68 13.19
N ALA A 141 5.52 8.45 13.26
CA ALA A 141 6.36 7.26 13.09
C ALA A 141 7.00 7.21 11.70
N TRP A 142 6.24 7.58 10.66
CA TRP A 142 6.73 7.66 9.29
C TRP A 142 7.86 8.69 9.13
N LYS A 143 7.70 9.88 9.71
CA LYS A 143 8.74 10.91 9.69
C LYS A 143 10.06 10.40 10.28
N GLN A 144 9.99 9.74 11.44
CA GLN A 144 11.18 9.15 12.08
C GLN A 144 11.78 8.03 11.24
N ALA A 145 10.96 7.17 10.63
CA ALA A 145 11.45 6.13 9.73
C ALA A 145 12.19 6.70 8.51
N ARG A 146 11.72 7.83 7.95
CA ARG A 146 12.43 8.54 6.87
C ARG A 146 13.80 9.04 7.33
N GLU A 147 13.89 9.65 8.50
CA GLU A 147 15.15 10.15 9.08
C GLU A 147 16.17 9.03 9.33
N LEU A 148 15.69 7.80 9.57
CA LEU A 148 16.54 6.62 9.78
C LEU A 148 16.93 5.91 8.48
N ALA A 149 16.06 5.90 7.46
CA ALA A 149 16.26 5.13 6.24
C ALA A 149 16.94 5.90 5.11
N LEU A 150 16.78 7.23 5.07
CA LEU A 150 17.16 8.05 3.92
C LEU A 150 18.33 8.97 4.27
N VAL A 151 19.16 9.29 3.27
CA VAL A 151 20.20 10.30 3.42
C VAL A 151 19.58 11.70 3.61
N PRO A 152 20.28 12.66 4.26
CA PRO A 152 19.70 13.97 4.61
C PRO A 152 19.02 14.71 3.44
N ASP A 153 19.61 14.69 2.24
CA ASP A 153 19.04 15.33 1.04
C ASP A 153 17.74 14.66 0.57
N GLN A 154 17.62 13.35 0.79
CA GLN A 154 16.39 12.62 0.48
C GLN A 154 15.31 12.88 1.53
N VAL A 155 15.68 13.03 2.81
CA VAL A 155 14.75 13.39 3.89
C VAL A 155 14.12 14.76 3.64
N SER A 156 14.91 15.74 3.19
CA SER A 156 14.45 17.10 2.88
C SER A 156 13.65 17.19 1.58
N SER A 157 13.80 16.21 0.68
CA SER A 157 13.04 16.12 -0.56
C SER A 157 11.59 15.64 -0.37
N VAL A 158 10.81 15.67 -1.46
CA VAL A 158 9.45 15.10 -1.54
C VAL A 158 9.43 13.56 -1.55
N LEU A 159 10.59 12.89 -1.52
CA LEU A 159 10.67 11.43 -1.58
C LEU A 159 9.99 10.79 -0.35
N ALA A 160 8.93 10.03 -0.61
CA ALA A 160 8.15 9.35 0.43
C ALA A 160 7.66 10.29 1.53
N PHE A 161 7.41 11.57 1.22
CA PHE A 161 7.10 12.59 2.22
C PHE A 161 5.87 12.22 3.06
N ARG A 162 4.82 11.69 2.43
CA ARG A 162 3.60 11.23 3.09
C ARG A 162 3.54 9.70 3.11
N PRO A 163 2.92 9.11 4.14
CA PRO A 163 2.51 7.70 4.13
C PRO A 163 1.78 7.27 2.84
N TYR A 164 0.91 8.15 2.33
CA TYR A 164 0.13 7.90 1.13
C TYR A 164 0.99 7.74 -0.14
N ASP A 165 2.22 8.27 -0.14
CA ASP A 165 3.12 8.13 -1.28
C ASP A 165 3.59 6.66 -1.46
N LEU A 166 3.50 5.81 -0.43
CA LEU A 166 3.74 4.37 -0.56
C LEU A 166 2.70 3.69 -1.45
N ARG A 167 1.43 4.11 -1.35
CA ARG A 167 0.37 3.60 -2.21
C ARG A 167 0.67 3.94 -3.66
N HIS A 168 1.07 5.18 -3.93
CA HIS A 168 1.48 5.57 -5.27
C HIS A 168 2.67 4.75 -5.76
N ALA A 169 3.71 4.57 -4.92
CA ALA A 169 4.87 3.77 -5.27
C ALA A 169 4.51 2.31 -5.60
N GLY A 170 3.61 1.70 -4.84
CA GLY A 170 3.12 0.34 -5.09
C GLY A 170 2.37 0.20 -6.42
N VAL A 171 1.45 1.13 -6.70
CA VAL A 171 0.68 1.14 -7.96
C VAL A 171 1.59 1.34 -9.17
N SER A 172 2.51 2.29 -9.12
CA SER A 172 3.51 2.47 -10.17
C SER A 172 4.41 1.25 -10.34
N GLN A 173 4.81 0.61 -9.24
CA GLN A 173 5.62 -0.60 -9.33
C GLN A 173 4.87 -1.72 -10.06
N TRP A 174 3.57 -1.91 -9.81
CA TRP A 174 2.78 -2.93 -10.52
C TRP A 174 2.69 -2.64 -12.02
N LEU A 175 2.43 -1.38 -12.40
CA LEU A 175 2.42 -0.96 -13.80
C LEU A 175 3.78 -1.19 -14.46
N ASN A 176 4.86 -0.82 -13.78
CA ASN A 176 6.22 -0.99 -14.28
C ASN A 176 6.68 -2.46 -14.31
N SER A 177 5.98 -3.34 -13.59
CA SER A 177 6.20 -4.79 -13.66
C SER A 177 5.32 -5.46 -14.72
N GLY A 178 4.60 -4.68 -15.54
CA GLY A 178 3.78 -5.19 -16.62
C GLY A 178 2.38 -5.67 -16.25
N VAL A 179 1.93 -5.42 -15.03
CA VAL A 179 0.57 -5.80 -14.64
C VAL A 179 -0.42 -4.96 -15.47
N PRO A 180 -1.39 -5.58 -16.16
CA PRO A 180 -2.34 -4.85 -16.98
C PRO A 180 -3.08 -3.75 -16.21
N ALA A 181 -3.24 -2.58 -16.81
CA ALA A 181 -3.89 -1.43 -16.18
C ALA A 181 -5.29 -1.74 -15.59
N PRO A 182 -6.17 -2.54 -16.23
CA PRO A 182 -7.45 -2.94 -15.63
C PRO A 182 -7.30 -3.73 -14.33
N GLU A 183 -6.32 -4.64 -14.25
CA GLU A 183 -6.03 -5.44 -13.06
C GLU A 183 -5.47 -4.55 -11.94
N VAL A 184 -4.54 -3.64 -12.26
CA VAL A 184 -4.02 -2.65 -11.31
C VAL A 184 -5.15 -1.77 -10.77
N ALA A 185 -6.04 -1.28 -11.64
CA ALA A 185 -7.17 -0.44 -11.26
C ALA A 185 -8.13 -1.18 -10.32
N ALA A 186 -8.46 -2.44 -10.64
CA ALA A 186 -9.31 -3.28 -9.81
C ALA A 186 -8.71 -3.51 -8.40
N ARG A 187 -7.41 -3.86 -8.32
CA ARG A 187 -6.72 -4.07 -7.03
C ARG A 187 -6.62 -2.79 -6.22
N ALA A 188 -6.26 -1.68 -6.85
CA ALA A 188 -6.12 -0.39 -6.18
C ALA A 188 -7.49 0.23 -5.80
N GLY A 189 -8.60 -0.20 -6.40
CA GLY A 189 -9.90 0.46 -6.20
C GLY A 189 -9.98 1.81 -6.92
N HIS A 190 -9.49 1.85 -8.15
CA HIS A 190 -9.62 2.99 -9.07
C HIS A 190 -10.43 2.57 -10.29
N SER A 191 -11.03 3.55 -10.99
CA SER A 191 -11.41 3.31 -12.39
C SER A 191 -10.14 3.31 -13.26
N VAL A 192 -10.21 2.65 -14.42
CA VAL A 192 -9.09 2.63 -15.38
C VAL A 192 -8.76 4.05 -15.85
N ASP A 193 -9.76 4.89 -16.09
CA ASP A 193 -9.56 6.30 -16.49
C ASP A 193 -8.78 7.10 -15.44
N VAL A 194 -9.12 6.93 -14.15
CA VAL A 194 -8.41 7.58 -13.05
C VAL A 194 -6.98 7.06 -12.95
N LEU A 195 -6.78 5.76 -13.14
CA LEU A 195 -5.44 5.16 -13.14
C LEU A 195 -4.59 5.75 -14.27
N LEU A 196 -5.08 5.75 -15.51
CA LEU A 196 -4.34 6.28 -16.66
C LEU A 196 -4.05 7.77 -16.50
N LYS A 197 -5.02 8.56 -16.00
CA LYS A 197 -4.81 9.99 -15.74
C LYS A 197 -3.66 10.25 -14.75
N ILE A 198 -3.50 9.40 -13.75
CA ILE A 198 -2.47 9.57 -12.70
C ILE A 198 -1.13 8.97 -13.13
N TYR A 199 -1.13 7.82 -13.83
CA TYR A 199 0.05 6.99 -14.03
C TYR A 199 0.47 6.78 -15.49
N ALA A 200 -0.14 7.47 -16.46
CA ALA A 200 0.26 7.36 -17.88
C ALA A 200 1.78 7.51 -18.06
N LYS A 201 2.40 8.47 -17.36
CA LYS A 201 3.84 8.72 -17.41
C LYS A 201 4.72 7.61 -16.83
N CYS A 202 4.16 6.68 -16.06
CA CYS A 202 4.91 5.53 -15.55
C CYS A 202 5.11 4.44 -16.61
N ILE A 203 4.27 4.43 -17.64
CA ILE A 203 4.32 3.46 -18.75
C ILE A 203 5.33 3.92 -19.82
N ASP A 204 5.64 5.21 -19.88
CA ASP A 204 6.64 5.79 -20.80
C ASP A 204 8.05 5.27 -20.46
N GLY A 205 8.71 4.64 -21.44
CA GLY A 205 10.09 4.14 -21.32
C GLY A 205 10.26 2.62 -21.22
N GLN A 206 9.17 1.85 -21.39
CA GLN A 206 9.19 0.37 -21.40
C GLN A 206 9.04 -0.22 -22.81
N GLU A 207 9.33 0.52 -23.87
CA GLU A 207 9.07 0.10 -25.26
C GLU A 207 9.68 -1.27 -25.57
N GLN A 208 10.96 -1.48 -25.26
CA GLN A 208 11.62 -2.77 -25.49
C GLN A 208 10.97 -3.91 -24.69
N GLU A 209 10.71 -3.72 -23.39
CA GLU A 209 10.10 -4.75 -22.54
C GLU A 209 8.65 -5.06 -22.97
N MET A 210 7.92 -4.06 -23.47
CA MET A 210 6.60 -4.26 -24.06
C MET A 210 6.69 -5.01 -25.38
N ASN A 211 7.66 -4.69 -26.23
CA ASN A 211 7.93 -5.41 -27.48
C ASN A 211 8.29 -6.88 -27.20
N ASP A 212 9.17 -7.15 -26.24
CA ASP A 212 9.54 -8.51 -25.85
C ASP A 212 8.32 -9.32 -25.38
N ARG A 213 7.42 -8.71 -24.59
CA ARG A 213 6.15 -9.35 -24.20
C ARG A 213 5.20 -9.57 -25.37
N ILE A 214 5.18 -8.67 -26.35
CA ILE A 214 4.39 -8.84 -27.58
C ILE A 214 4.94 -10.01 -28.39
N MET A 215 6.26 -10.08 -28.61
CA MET A 215 6.93 -11.18 -29.31
C MET A 215 6.66 -12.53 -28.64
N GLN A 216 6.81 -12.60 -27.31
CA GLN A 216 6.45 -13.78 -26.53
C GLN A 216 4.98 -14.18 -26.72
N GLY A 217 4.06 -13.21 -26.74
CA GLY A 217 2.64 -13.46 -26.95
C GLY A 217 2.27 -13.90 -28.38
N LEU A 218 3.07 -13.49 -29.37
CA LEU A 218 2.95 -13.94 -30.76
C LEU A 218 3.51 -15.34 -30.97
N GLY A 219 4.29 -15.87 -30.01
CA GLY A 219 4.98 -17.16 -30.13
C GLY A 219 6.20 -17.11 -31.05
N GLU A 220 6.69 -15.91 -31.35
CA GLU A 220 7.93 -15.67 -32.06
C GLU A 220 9.00 -15.30 -31.02
N ASP A 221 9.45 -16.29 -30.24
CA ASP A 221 10.73 -16.14 -29.55
C ASP A 221 11.82 -16.24 -30.63
N ASP A 222 12.79 -15.31 -30.65
CA ASP A 222 14.00 -15.40 -31.47
C ASP A 222 14.79 -16.67 -31.09
N THR A 223 14.33 -17.82 -31.58
CA THR A 223 15.13 -19.03 -31.68
C THR A 223 16.05 -18.85 -32.87
N GLU A 224 17.11 -18.07 -32.69
CA GLU A 224 18.32 -18.24 -33.50
C GLU A 224 19.28 -19.18 -32.76
N ASN A 225 19.50 -20.34 -33.40
CA ASN A 225 20.49 -21.40 -33.19
C ASN A 225 21.68 -21.14 -32.27
#